data_AF-A0A2V5RQ19-F1
#
_entry.id   AF-A0A2V5RQ19-F1
#
_cell.length_a   1.000
_cell.length_b   1.000
_cell.length_c   1.000
_cell.angle_alpha   90.00
_cell.angle_beta   90.00
_cell.angle_gamma   90.00
#
_symmetry.space_group_name_H-M   'P 1'
#
loop_
_entity.id
_entity.type
_entity.pdbx_description
1 polymer ?
#
loop_
_entity_poly.entity_id
_entity_poly.type
_entity_poly.pdbx_seq_one_letter_code
_entity_poly.pdbx_strand_id
1 'polypeptide(L)'
;MRPIWKGSISFGLVYIPVAVYPATREEKLSFRQLRSSDLSPIRYKKVAEADSKEVPADQIVKGFEYERGHYVVMKDEDFEKVRIESTHSIDITDFVDLEQVDPKFFYRPYFLEPQKGGEK
;
A
#
# COMPACT_ATOMS: atom_id res chain seq x y z
N MET A 1 6.92 4.76 16.24
CA MET A 1 6.16 4.49 15.00
C MET A 1 7.06 3.74 14.04
N ARG A 2 6.53 2.83 13.21
CA ARG A 2 7.33 2.15 12.17
C ARG A 2 7.33 3.02 10.90
N PRO A 3 8.48 3.23 10.24
CA PRO A 3 8.50 3.97 8.99
C PRO A 3 7.75 3.20 7.91
N ILE A 4 7.04 3.92 7.05
CA ILE A 4 6.33 3.34 5.89
C ILE A 4 7.22 3.26 4.67
N TRP A 5 8.27 4.08 4.62
CA TRP A 5 9.22 4.14 3.52
C TRP A 5 10.57 4.67 4.03
N LYS A 6 11.66 4.24 3.39
CA LYS A 6 13.01 4.74 3.58
C LYS A 6 13.63 5.03 2.22
N GLY A 7 14.40 6.11 2.15
CA GLY A 7 15.08 6.51 0.93
C GLY A 7 15.94 7.73 1.19
N SER A 8 16.10 8.59 0.19
CA SER A 8 16.88 9.81 0.30
C SER A 8 16.14 11.02 -0.24
N ILE A 9 16.51 12.21 0.23
CA ILE A 9 16.24 13.46 -0.47
C ILE A 9 17.49 13.81 -1.26
N SER A 10 17.33 14.15 -2.53
CA SER A 10 18.45 14.45 -3.43
C SER A 10 18.21 15.78 -4.15
N PHE A 11 19.20 16.66 -4.11
CA PHE A 11 19.20 17.91 -4.87
C PHE A 11 20.64 18.36 -5.14
N GLY A 12 20.98 18.54 -6.41
CA GLY A 12 22.36 18.82 -6.82
C GLY A 12 23.33 17.72 -6.37
N LEU A 13 24.26 18.06 -5.48
CA LEU A 13 25.25 17.15 -4.89
C LEU A 13 24.91 16.70 -3.46
N VAL A 14 23.77 17.14 -2.93
CA VAL A 14 23.35 16.86 -1.55
C VAL A 14 22.51 15.57 -1.54
N TYR A 15 22.87 14.66 -0.64
CA TYR A 15 22.18 13.39 -0.43
C TYR A 15 21.86 13.20 1.05
N ILE A 16 20.58 13.21 1.40
CA ILE A 16 20.12 13.12 2.80
C ILE A 16 19.29 11.86 2.95
N PRO A 17 19.80 10.79 3.60
CA PRO A 17 18.99 9.64 3.96
C PRO A 17 17.84 10.03 4.88
N VAL A 18 16.62 9.57 4.58
CA VAL A 18 15.43 9.86 5.37
C VAL A 18 14.53 8.64 5.56
N ALA A 19 13.73 8.68 6.62
CA ALA A 19 12.61 7.77 6.85
C ALA A 19 11.30 8.57 6.89
N VAL A 20 10.27 8.03 6.23
CA VAL A 20 8.93 8.63 6.17
C VAL A 20 8.01 7.95 7.18
N TYR A 21 7.33 8.78 7.97
CA TYR A 21 6.32 8.35 8.93
C TYR A 21 4.98 9.03 8.63
N PRO A 22 3.84 8.33 8.72
CA PRO A 22 2.53 8.95 8.54
C PRO A 22 2.28 9.95 9.67
N ALA A 23 1.86 11.19 9.36
CA ALA A 23 1.55 12.18 10.40
C ALA A 23 0.15 11.98 11.00
N THR A 24 -0.67 11.15 10.37
CA THR A 24 -2.02 10.78 10.83
C THR A 24 -2.07 9.31 11.18
N ARG A 25 -2.78 8.94 12.25
CA ARG A 25 -3.11 7.55 12.56
C ARG A 25 -4.62 7.35 12.41
N GLU A 26 -5.01 6.34 11.64
CA GLU A 26 -6.40 5.91 11.57
C GLU A 26 -6.60 4.79 12.61
N GLU A 27 -7.44 5.05 13.61
CA GLU A 27 -7.82 4.04 14.61
C GLU A 27 -9.07 3.31 14.10
N LYS A 28 -8.89 2.14 13.46
CA LYS A 28 -10.01 1.27 13.10
C LYS A 28 -10.29 0.29 14.23
N LEU A 29 -11.52 0.28 14.74
CA LEU A 29 -12.01 -0.78 15.60
C LEU A 29 -12.20 -2.05 14.77
N SER A 30 -11.46 -3.11 15.11
CA SER A 30 -11.63 -4.43 14.49
C SER A 30 -12.55 -5.27 15.37
N PHE A 31 -13.62 -5.80 14.78
CA PHE A 31 -14.54 -6.71 15.44
C PHE A 31 -14.28 -8.14 14.99
N ARG A 32 -14.31 -9.08 15.94
CA ARG A 32 -14.33 -10.51 15.63
C ARG A 32 -15.79 -10.95 15.51
N GLN A 33 -16.14 -11.59 14.40
CA GLN A 33 -17.48 -12.16 14.25
C GLN A 33 -17.61 -13.41 15.10
N LEU A 34 -18.66 -13.44 15.93
CA LEU A 34 -18.98 -14.54 16.82
C LEU A 34 -20.36 -15.09 16.48
N ARG A 35 -20.56 -16.40 16.64
CA ARG A 35 -21.87 -17.02 16.53
C ARG A 35 -22.75 -16.54 17.68
N SER A 36 -23.96 -16.07 17.37
CA SER A 36 -24.85 -15.47 18.38
C SER A 36 -25.26 -16.42 19.53
N SER A 37 -25.26 -17.74 19.31
CA SER A 37 -25.76 -18.72 20.28
C SER A 37 -24.75 -19.11 21.37
N ASP A 38 -23.46 -19.13 21.03
CA ASP A 38 -22.40 -19.67 21.90
C ASP A 38 -21.13 -18.80 21.92
N LEU A 39 -21.16 -17.64 21.24
CA LEU A 39 -20.04 -16.71 21.10
C LEU A 39 -18.78 -17.33 20.51
N SER A 40 -18.90 -18.47 19.83
CA SER A 40 -17.77 -19.10 19.16
C SER A 40 -17.30 -18.28 17.95
N PRO A 41 -15.99 -18.13 17.71
CA PRO A 41 -15.49 -17.41 16.55
C PRO A 41 -15.86 -18.03 15.21
N ILE A 42 -16.27 -17.20 14.25
CA ILE A 42 -16.53 -17.63 12.87
C ILE A 42 -15.21 -17.82 12.12
N ARG A 43 -15.14 -18.89 11.29
CA ARG A 43 -14.08 -19.13 10.31
C ARG A 43 -14.68 -19.12 8.90
N TYR A 44 -13.93 -18.59 7.94
CA TYR A 44 -14.30 -18.58 6.53
C TYR A 44 -13.64 -19.72 5.78
N LYS A 45 -14.38 -20.33 4.87
CA LYS A 45 -13.87 -21.25 3.85
C LYS A 45 -14.22 -20.68 2.48
N LYS A 46 -13.27 -20.75 1.55
CA LYS A 46 -13.51 -20.38 0.15
C LYS A 46 -14.08 -21.60 -0.56
N VAL A 47 -15.22 -21.46 -1.21
CA VAL A 47 -15.91 -22.54 -1.92
C VAL A 47 -16.18 -22.14 -3.35
N ALA A 48 -16.05 -23.09 -4.29
CA ALA A 48 -16.37 -22.84 -5.70
C ALA A 48 -17.89 -22.82 -5.90
N GLU A 49 -18.40 -21.84 -6.64
CA GLU A 49 -19.85 -21.69 -6.87
C GLU A 49 -20.43 -22.86 -7.68
N ALA A 50 -19.66 -23.41 -8.61
CA ALA A 50 -20.13 -24.46 -9.52
C ALA A 50 -20.45 -25.79 -8.83
N ASP A 51 -19.71 -26.16 -7.78
CA ASP A 51 -19.83 -27.46 -7.14
C ASP A 51 -19.89 -27.42 -5.60
N SER A 52 -19.88 -26.22 -5.01
CA SER A 52 -19.91 -25.98 -3.56
C SER A 52 -18.78 -26.64 -2.78
N LYS A 53 -17.67 -27.02 -3.43
CA LYS A 53 -16.52 -27.61 -2.75
C LYS A 53 -15.53 -26.56 -2.27
N GLU A 54 -14.85 -26.88 -1.17
CA GLU A 54 -13.79 -26.04 -0.61
C GLU A 54 -12.59 -25.99 -1.57
N VAL A 55 -12.06 -24.78 -1.79
CA VAL A 55 -10.93 -24.54 -2.68
C VAL A 55 -9.70 -24.13 -1.86
N PRO A 56 -8.60 -24.91 -1.92
CA PRO A 56 -7.32 -24.55 -1.33
C PRO A 56 -6.78 -23.23 -1.89
N ALA A 57 -6.07 -22.44 -1.07
CA ALA A 57 -5.64 -21.10 -1.45
C ALA A 57 -4.66 -21.08 -2.65
N ASP A 58 -3.85 -22.12 -2.81
CA ASP A 58 -2.92 -22.35 -3.93
C ASP A 58 -3.62 -22.65 -5.26
N GLN A 59 -4.90 -23.02 -5.22
CA GLN A 59 -5.72 -23.28 -6.41
C GLN A 59 -6.58 -22.08 -6.81
N ILE A 60 -6.41 -20.92 -6.13
CA ILE A 60 -7.22 -19.72 -6.37
C ILE A 60 -6.38 -18.69 -7.12
N VAL A 61 -6.83 -18.35 -8.32
CA VAL A 61 -6.21 -17.30 -9.16
C VAL A 61 -7.03 -16.01 -9.13
N LYS A 62 -6.41 -14.90 -9.53
CA LYS A 62 -7.10 -13.61 -9.72
C LYS A 62 -7.62 -13.55 -11.15
N GLY A 63 -8.93 -13.41 -11.33
CA GLY A 63 -9.56 -13.20 -12.64
C GLY A 63 -10.08 -11.77 -12.77
N PHE A 64 -9.84 -11.12 -13.90
CA PHE A 64 -10.46 -9.86 -14.28
C PHE A 64 -11.57 -10.12 -15.31
N GLU A 65 -12.81 -9.74 -14.99
CA GLU A 65 -13.96 -9.89 -15.88
C GLU A 65 -13.97 -8.76 -16.91
N TYR A 66 -13.66 -9.07 -18.16
CA TYR A 66 -13.63 -8.07 -19.24
C TYR A 66 -14.93 -8.05 -20.06
N GLU A 67 -15.68 -9.14 -20.00
CA GLU A 67 -17.03 -9.29 -20.53
C GLU A 67 -17.77 -10.26 -19.60
N ARG A 68 -19.10 -10.16 -19.53
CA ARG A 68 -19.92 -10.96 -18.62
C ARG A 68 -19.62 -12.45 -18.76
N GLY A 69 -19.10 -13.07 -17.70
CA GLY A 69 -18.71 -14.49 -17.67
C GLY A 69 -17.38 -14.83 -18.35
N HIS A 70 -16.66 -13.84 -18.90
CA HIS A 70 -15.36 -13.99 -19.53
C HIS A 70 -14.26 -13.32 -18.70
N TYR A 71 -13.28 -14.13 -18.30
CA TYR A 71 -12.22 -13.72 -17.37
C TYR A 71 -10.84 -13.83 -18.02
N VAL A 72 -9.99 -12.84 -17.78
CA VAL A 72 -8.53 -12.96 -17.98
C VAL A 72 -7.90 -13.30 -16.64
N VAL A 73 -7.11 -14.37 -16.60
CA VAL A 73 -6.34 -14.74 -15.40
C VAL A 73 -5.13 -13.81 -15.29
N MET A 74 -5.05 -13.09 -14.19
CA MET A 74 -3.95 -12.20 -13.86
C MET A 74 -2.93 -12.95 -13.00
N LYS A 75 -1.68 -13.02 -13.47
CA LYS A 75 -0.56 -13.58 -12.70
C LYS A 75 0.16 -12.47 -11.95
N ASP A 76 0.87 -12.84 -10.88
CA ASP A 76 1.69 -11.87 -10.13
C ASP A 76 2.74 -11.20 -11.03
N GLU A 77 3.30 -11.94 -12.00
CA GLU A 77 4.22 -11.44 -13.04
C GLU A 77 3.62 -10.31 -13.90
N ASP A 78 2.31 -10.33 -14.15
CA ASP A 78 1.64 -9.30 -14.95
C ASP A 78 1.59 -7.97 -14.19
N PHE A 79 1.48 -8.02 -12.86
CA PHE A 79 1.55 -6.82 -12.02
C PHE A 79 2.99 -6.29 -11.92
N GLU A 80 3.98 -7.17 -11.84
CA GLU A 80 5.39 -6.77 -11.78
C GLU A 80 5.82 -5.98 -13.03
N LYS A 81 5.35 -6.35 -14.22
CA LYS A 81 5.63 -5.61 -15.48
C LYS A 81 5.09 -4.18 -15.49
N VAL A 82 4.06 -3.89 -14.69
CA VAL A 82 3.40 -2.58 -14.62
C VAL A 82 3.89 -1.76 -13.42
N ARG A 83 4.74 -2.34 -12.55
CA ARG A 83 5.29 -1.59 -11.43
C ARG A 83 6.12 -0.43 -11.97
N ILE A 84 5.64 0.78 -11.68
CA ILE A 84 6.44 1.99 -11.81
C ILE A 84 7.68 1.77 -10.94
N GLU A 85 8.86 1.97 -11.52
CA GLU A 85 10.11 1.88 -10.76
C GLU A 85 9.98 2.79 -9.54
N SER A 86 10.01 2.20 -8.35
CA SER A 86 9.98 2.96 -7.11
C SER A 86 11.34 3.61 -6.97
N THR A 87 11.48 4.86 -7.41
CA THR A 87 12.66 5.64 -7.09
C THR A 87 12.75 5.74 -5.57
N HIS A 88 13.85 5.26 -5.00
CA HIS A 88 14.10 5.37 -3.56
C HIS A 88 14.58 6.79 -3.18
N SER A 89 14.33 7.79 -4.01
CA SER A 89 14.68 9.19 -3.79
C SER A 89 13.46 10.11 -3.92
N ILE A 90 13.49 11.19 -3.15
CA ILE A 90 12.64 12.36 -3.27
C ILE A 90 13.52 13.45 -3.87
N ASP A 91 13.21 13.87 -5.10
CA ASP A 91 13.93 14.94 -5.76
C ASP A 91 13.28 16.29 -5.44
N ILE A 92 14.08 17.26 -5.03
CA ILE A 92 13.59 18.64 -4.85
C ILE A 92 13.61 19.33 -6.21
N THR A 93 12.43 19.71 -6.72
CA THR A 93 12.32 20.47 -7.97
C THR A 93 12.42 21.97 -7.74
N ASP A 94 11.70 22.48 -6.73
CA ASP A 94 11.57 23.91 -6.47
C ASP A 94 11.34 24.21 -4.98
N PHE A 95 11.70 25.42 -4.56
CA PHE A 95 11.34 25.99 -3.27
C PHE A 95 10.34 27.12 -3.51
N VAL A 96 9.16 27.02 -2.92
CA VAL A 96 8.03 27.94 -3.14
C VAL A 96 7.46 28.40 -1.81
N ASP A 97 6.82 29.57 -1.80
CA ASP A 97 6.04 30.02 -0.66
C ASP A 97 4.77 29.17 -0.52
N LEU A 98 4.34 28.93 0.72
CA LEU A 98 3.18 28.06 1.00
C LEU A 98 1.91 28.52 0.28
N GLU A 99 1.73 29.83 0.15
CA GLU A 99 0.59 30.47 -0.51
C GLU A 99 0.53 30.19 -2.01
N GLN A 100 1.64 29.76 -2.62
CA GLN A 100 1.71 29.37 -4.03
C GLN A 100 1.18 27.95 -4.27
N VAL A 101 1.02 27.14 -3.21
CA VAL A 101 0.49 25.77 -3.30
C VAL A 101 -0.98 25.77 -2.90
N ASP A 102 -1.87 25.56 -3.88
CA ASP A 102 -3.31 25.42 -3.63
C ASP A 102 -3.56 24.25 -2.65
N PRO A 103 -4.22 24.49 -1.49
CA PRO A 103 -4.46 23.47 -0.48
C PRO A 103 -5.14 22.19 -0.98
N LYS A 104 -5.85 22.24 -2.13
CA LYS A 104 -6.46 21.05 -2.74
C LYS A 104 -5.43 19.98 -3.15
N PHE A 105 -4.17 20.36 -3.34
CA PHE A 105 -3.09 19.44 -3.68
C PHE A 105 -2.50 18.74 -2.45
N PHE A 106 -2.87 19.15 -1.23
CA PHE A 106 -2.48 18.43 -0.02
C PHE A 106 -3.37 17.21 0.18
N TYR A 107 -2.74 16.04 0.18
CA TYR A 107 -3.44 14.77 0.37
C TYR A 107 -3.25 14.21 1.78
N ARG A 108 -2.09 13.62 2.05
CA ARG A 108 -1.78 13.02 3.34
C ARG A 108 -0.47 13.58 3.87
N PRO A 109 -0.46 14.14 5.09
CA PRO A 109 0.78 14.65 5.66
C PRO A 109 1.67 13.51 6.17
N TYR A 110 2.97 13.71 6.03
CA TYR A 110 4.00 12.79 6.49
C TYR A 110 5.09 13.57 7.23
N PHE A 111 5.71 12.92 8.21
CA PHE A 111 6.94 13.40 8.83
C PHE A 111 8.16 12.75 8.17
N LEU A 112 9.21 13.53 7.99
CA LEU A 112 10.51 13.08 7.51
C LEU A 112 11.51 13.13 8.66
N GLU A 113 12.21 12.02 8.89
CA GLU A 113 13.28 11.91 9.89
C GLU A 113 14.61 11.63 9.19
N PRO A 114 15.65 12.45 9.41
CA PRO A 114 17.00 12.16 8.92
C PRO A 114 17.50 10.81 9.45
N GLN A 115 18.10 10.00 8.57
CA GLN A 115 18.73 8.74 8.93
C GLN A 115 20.24 8.87 8.92
N LYS A 116 20.92 7.96 9.64
CA LYS A 116 22.39 7.87 9.63
C LYS A 116 22.91 7.51 8.24
N GLY A 117 24.14 7.91 7.93
CA GLY A 117 24.83 7.56 6.67
C GLY A 117 24.82 8.65 5.59
N GLY A 118 24.34 9.86 5.90
CA GLY A 118 24.48 11.05 5.05
C GLY A 118 25.75 11.87 5.34
N GLU A 119 26.61 11.40 6.24
CA GLU A 119 27.87 12.07 6.57
C GLU A 119 28.90 11.81 5.46
N LYS A 120 29.10 12.81 4.60
CA LYS A 120 30.37 13.05 3.90
C LYS A 120 30.59 14.55 3.71
#